data_AF-A0A7X6PAE7-F1
#
_entry.id   AF-A0A7X6PAE7-F1
#
_cell.length_a   1.000
_cell.length_b   1.000
_cell.length_c   1.000
_cell.angle_alpha   90.00
_cell.angle_beta   90.00
_cell.angle_gamma   90.00
#
_symmetry.space_group_name_H-M   'P 1'
#
loop_
_entity.id
_entity.type
_entity.pdbx_description
1 polymer ?
#
loop_
_entity_poly.entity_id
_entity_poly.type
_entity_poly.pdbx_seq_one_letter_code
_entity_poly.pdbx_strand_id
1 'polypeptide(L)'
;MELREVKGDKILKIRERDFSSSNCKWSTVWELEVDGALSTFRTDDVNRNESLGAYIEFSEFSQVAKYFAKLNNQKVKDLRIRISNDNYNEIHRIEKENSEKRLQEEFSKELRNWSWWLDENYQICIYSDDVDFTLRNDVEDIMDFVQKYQGEFKEYLKDNSEYDRENEKYRITNEKLMTIYNQVKNEYDYKVQQEAKEQKEKIQSLIEKAKETGKSQFVRKWAEDCDGSVSDCDLDEVYEYIDANGKFSYERVHTF
;
A
#
# COMPACT_ATOMS: atom_id res chain seq x y z
N MET A 1 -2.97 -30.27 -4.20
CA MET A 1 -1.84 -30.92 -4.91
C MET A 1 -1.00 -31.63 -3.86
N GLU A 2 -0.81 -32.95 -3.92
CA GLU A 2 0.07 -33.64 -2.96
C GLU A 2 1.53 -33.54 -3.41
N LEU A 3 2.34 -32.73 -2.72
CA LEU A 3 3.79 -32.80 -2.86
C LEU A 3 4.32 -33.91 -1.95
N ARG A 4 4.93 -34.93 -2.57
CA ARG A 4 5.58 -36.05 -1.88
C ARG A 4 7.07 -36.02 -2.19
N GLU A 5 7.89 -35.54 -1.27
CA GLU A 5 9.34 -35.69 -1.36
C GLU A 5 9.77 -36.94 -0.57
N VAL A 6 10.29 -37.96 -1.27
CA VAL A 6 10.70 -39.23 -0.67
C VAL A 6 12.22 -39.32 -0.59
N LYS A 7 12.80 -39.10 0.60
CA LYS A 7 14.13 -39.60 0.99
C LYS A 7 14.17 -39.96 2.48
N GLY A 8 13.94 -41.25 2.77
CA GLY A 8 14.11 -41.85 4.10
C GLY A 8 12.82 -41.97 4.92
N ASP A 9 12.12 -43.09 4.75
CA ASP A 9 11.09 -43.77 5.60
C ASP A 9 10.00 -42.98 6.36
N LYS A 10 9.92 -41.65 6.26
CA LYS A 10 8.92 -40.82 6.94
C LYS A 10 8.16 -39.95 5.95
N ILE A 11 6.83 -40.09 5.93
CA ILE A 11 5.95 -39.42 4.96
C ILE A 11 5.56 -38.05 5.50
N LEU A 12 6.22 -37.00 5.02
CA LEU A 12 5.76 -35.62 5.19
C LEU A 12 4.45 -35.43 4.41
N LYS A 13 3.32 -35.21 5.11
CA LYS A 13 2.06 -34.81 4.47
C LYS A 13 1.76 -33.36 4.83
N ILE A 14 1.84 -32.49 3.83
CA ILE A 14 1.43 -31.08 3.95
C ILE A 14 -0.02 -30.96 3.49
N ARG A 15 -0.87 -30.32 4.31
CA ARG A 15 -2.25 -29.97 4.00
C ARG A 15 -2.54 -28.56 4.45
N GLU A 16 -3.40 -27.89 3.70
CA GLU A 16 -3.84 -26.51 3.91
C GLU A 16 -5.18 -26.51 4.67
N ARG A 17 -5.32 -25.60 5.64
CA ARG A 17 -6.61 -25.22 6.23
C ARG A 17 -6.71 -23.72 6.41
N ASP A 18 -7.83 -23.16 5.97
CA ASP A 18 -8.23 -21.80 6.32
C ASP A 18 -8.98 -21.77 7.66
N PHE A 19 -8.80 -20.68 8.39
CA PHE A 19 -9.53 -20.38 9.62
C PHE A 19 -9.93 -18.91 9.61
N SER A 20 -11.24 -18.63 9.72
CA SER A 20 -11.78 -17.29 9.89
C SER A 20 -12.32 -17.12 11.31
N SER A 21 -12.01 -15.99 11.94
CA SER A 21 -12.66 -15.52 13.17
C SER A 21 -12.45 -14.01 13.28
N SER A 22 -13.46 -13.28 13.76
CA SER A 22 -13.59 -11.81 13.71
C SER A 22 -12.54 -10.98 14.47
N ASN A 23 -11.47 -11.58 14.99
CA ASN A 23 -10.35 -10.87 15.64
C ASN A 23 -8.97 -11.52 15.37
N CYS A 24 -8.86 -12.41 14.39
CA CYS A 24 -7.57 -13.05 14.06
C CYS A 24 -7.01 -12.54 12.74
N LYS A 25 -5.72 -12.19 12.75
CA LYS A 25 -4.92 -12.10 11.52
C LYS A 25 -5.07 -13.40 10.73
N TRP A 26 -5.44 -13.29 9.47
CA TRP A 26 -5.49 -14.42 8.53
C TRP A 26 -4.09 -15.03 8.38
N SER A 27 -3.99 -16.35 8.49
CA SER A 27 -2.74 -17.10 8.31
C SER A 27 -3.07 -18.44 7.67
N THR A 28 -2.37 -18.84 6.60
CA THR A 28 -2.52 -20.21 6.10
C THR A 28 -1.95 -21.19 7.14
N VAL A 29 -2.79 -22.16 7.54
CA VAL A 29 -2.39 -23.20 8.50
C VAL A 29 -1.99 -24.45 7.74
N TRP A 30 -0.79 -24.92 8.03
CA TRP A 30 -0.16 -26.10 7.44
C TRP A 30 -0.23 -27.28 8.40
N GLU A 31 -0.42 -28.48 7.88
CA GLU A 31 -0.29 -29.74 8.64
C GLU A 31 1.08 -30.40 8.41
N LEU A 32 1.59 -31.08 9.44
CA LEU A 32 2.73 -31.99 9.39
C LEU A 32 2.39 -33.28 10.14
N GLU A 33 2.50 -34.42 9.47
CA GLU A 33 2.41 -35.75 10.07
C GLU A 33 3.80 -36.40 10.15
N VAL A 34 4.18 -36.93 11.32
CA VAL A 34 5.39 -37.74 11.53
C VAL A 34 5.01 -38.99 12.31
N ASP A 35 5.09 -40.16 11.68
CA ASP A 35 4.78 -41.47 12.28
C ASP A 35 3.43 -41.51 13.03
N GLY A 36 2.41 -40.86 12.45
CA GLY A 36 1.06 -40.73 13.00
C GLY A 36 0.86 -39.57 13.99
N ALA A 37 1.92 -38.87 14.40
CA ALA A 37 1.80 -37.62 15.16
C ALA A 37 1.53 -36.45 14.22
N LEU A 38 0.31 -35.91 14.24
CA LEU A 38 -0.10 -34.75 13.45
C LEU A 38 0.05 -33.45 14.24
N SER A 39 0.67 -32.43 13.68
CA SER A 39 0.71 -31.06 14.23
C SER A 39 0.48 -30.02 13.15
N THR A 40 -0.08 -28.88 13.56
CA THR A 40 -0.26 -27.71 12.69
C THR A 40 0.84 -26.68 12.93
N PHE A 41 1.19 -25.91 11.91
CA PHE A 41 2.12 -24.79 11.95
C PHE A 41 1.64 -23.67 11.00
N ARG A 42 2.15 -22.45 11.18
CA ARG A 42 1.92 -21.29 10.31
C ARG A 42 3.12 -21.06 9.39
N THR A 43 2.95 -20.26 8.35
CA THR A 43 4.09 -19.81 7.52
C THR A 43 5.16 -19.08 8.34
N ASP A 44 4.79 -18.36 9.41
CA ASP A 44 5.72 -17.72 10.34
C ASP A 44 6.62 -18.70 11.12
N ASP A 45 6.17 -19.95 11.31
CA ASP A 45 6.96 -21.01 11.95
C ASP A 45 8.03 -21.59 10.98
N VAL A 46 7.96 -21.25 9.70
CA VAL A 46 8.87 -21.71 8.65
C VAL A 46 10.02 -20.73 8.47
N ASN A 47 11.23 -21.20 8.74
CA ASN A 47 12.41 -20.38 8.89
C ASN A 47 13.55 -20.89 8.02
N ARG A 48 14.50 -20.02 7.69
CA ARG A 48 15.71 -20.37 6.94
C ARG A 48 16.93 -19.65 7.51
N ASN A 49 18.00 -20.40 7.77
CA ASN A 49 19.30 -19.83 8.13
C ASN A 49 20.45 -20.57 7.43
N GLU A 50 21.65 -19.98 7.45
CA GLU A 50 22.81 -20.49 6.70
C GLU A 50 23.29 -21.87 7.15
N SER A 51 23.20 -22.18 8.46
CA SER A 51 23.75 -23.41 9.05
C SER A 51 22.78 -24.60 8.97
N LEU A 52 21.48 -24.34 9.17
CA LEU A 52 20.43 -25.36 9.17
C LEU A 52 19.67 -25.44 7.84
N GLY A 53 19.83 -24.49 6.93
CA GLY A 53 18.97 -24.39 5.74
C GLY A 53 17.53 -24.02 6.15
N ALA A 54 16.54 -24.52 5.40
CA ALA A 54 15.13 -24.35 5.74
C ALA A 54 14.65 -25.35 6.81
N TYR A 55 13.81 -24.90 7.74
CA TYR A 55 13.22 -25.72 8.79
C TYR A 55 11.87 -25.17 9.26
N ILE A 56 11.06 -26.04 9.87
CA ILE A 56 9.85 -25.68 10.61
C ILE A 56 10.19 -25.74 12.10
N GLU A 57 9.81 -24.73 12.87
CA GLU A 57 9.98 -24.70 14.33
C GLU A 57 8.67 -25.06 15.04
N PHE A 58 8.74 -25.99 15.99
CA PHE A 58 7.61 -26.42 16.82
C PHE A 58 7.92 -26.24 18.30
N SER A 59 6.98 -25.66 19.04
CA SER A 59 7.04 -25.58 20.50
C SER A 59 6.87 -26.96 21.16
N GLU A 60 7.32 -27.09 22.42
CA GLU A 60 7.19 -28.29 23.25
C GLU A 60 5.75 -28.83 23.39
N PHE A 61 4.75 -27.99 23.08
CA PHE A 61 3.33 -28.35 23.15
C PHE A 61 2.79 -29.05 21.89
N SER A 62 3.52 -29.05 20.77
CA SER A 62 3.08 -29.74 19.55
C SER A 62 3.08 -31.27 19.72
N GLN A 63 2.25 -31.98 18.97
CA GLN A 63 2.20 -33.45 19.04
C GLN A 63 3.49 -34.08 18.49
N VAL A 64 4.09 -33.46 17.48
CA VAL A 64 5.38 -33.92 16.92
C VAL A 64 6.51 -33.70 17.93
N ALA A 65 6.55 -32.57 18.64
CA ALA A 65 7.50 -32.36 19.74
C ALA A 65 7.32 -33.38 20.87
N LYS A 66 6.07 -33.66 21.29
CA LYS A 66 5.75 -34.71 22.27
C LYS A 66 6.15 -36.11 21.80
N TYR A 67 5.99 -36.42 20.52
CA TYR A 67 6.44 -37.68 19.92
C TYR A 67 7.97 -37.85 20.03
N PHE A 68 8.74 -36.84 19.61
CA PHE A 68 10.21 -36.88 19.74
C PHE A 68 10.68 -36.88 21.21
N ALA A 69 9.98 -36.20 22.11
CA ALA A 69 10.29 -36.24 23.53
C ALA A 69 10.10 -37.64 24.13
N LYS A 70 9.03 -38.35 23.72
CA LYS A 70 8.76 -39.74 24.12
C LYS A 70 9.82 -40.71 23.57
N LEU A 71 10.22 -40.56 22.30
CA LEU A 71 11.26 -41.42 21.69
C LEU A 71 12.61 -41.31 22.41
N ASN A 72 13.02 -40.09 22.76
CA ASN A 72 14.35 -39.82 23.32
C ASN A 72 14.38 -39.87 24.86
N ASN A 73 13.24 -40.13 25.52
CA ASN A 73 13.07 -40.07 26.97
C ASN A 73 13.59 -38.75 27.59
N GLN A 74 13.44 -37.63 26.87
CA GLN A 74 13.97 -36.32 27.22
C GLN A 74 12.99 -35.22 26.82
N LYS A 75 12.90 -34.14 27.60
CA LYS A 75 12.11 -32.95 27.22
C LYS A 75 12.71 -32.27 25.99
N VAL A 76 11.89 -32.04 24.97
CA VAL A 76 12.22 -31.24 23.78
C VAL A 76 11.55 -29.88 23.94
N LYS A 77 12.33 -28.82 24.13
CA LYS A 77 11.81 -27.45 24.29
C LYS A 77 11.40 -26.86 22.94
N ASP A 78 12.35 -26.86 22.02
CA ASP A 78 12.21 -26.35 20.66
C ASP A 78 12.58 -27.47 19.70
N LEU A 79 11.65 -27.88 18.83
CA LEU A 79 11.89 -28.88 17.81
C LEU A 79 12.01 -28.22 16.44
N ARG A 80 13.16 -28.35 15.79
CA ARG A 80 13.38 -27.89 14.41
C ARG A 80 13.40 -29.08 13.46
N ILE A 81 12.47 -29.10 12.51
CA ILE A 81 12.38 -30.13 11.47
C ILE A 81 12.87 -29.52 10.17
N ARG A 82 14.00 -30.02 9.67
CA ARG A 82 14.58 -29.57 8.39
C ARG A 82 13.65 -29.93 7.23
N ILE A 83 13.44 -28.97 6.32
CA ILE A 83 12.72 -29.17 5.06
C ILE A 83 13.63 -28.85 3.88
N SER A 84 13.25 -29.29 2.68
CA SER A 84 13.93 -28.88 1.45
C SER A 84 13.68 -27.40 1.14
N ASN A 85 14.59 -26.78 0.39
CA ASN A 85 14.41 -25.40 -0.08
C ASN A 85 13.19 -25.30 -1.01
N ASP A 86 12.84 -26.37 -1.73
CA ASP A 86 11.69 -26.39 -2.64
C ASP A 86 10.37 -26.32 -1.84
N ASN A 87 10.24 -27.10 -0.76
CA ASN A 87 9.09 -27.00 0.15
C ASN A 87 9.02 -25.64 0.85
N TYR A 88 10.16 -25.06 1.25
CA TYR A 88 10.21 -23.70 1.80
C TYR A 88 9.68 -22.66 0.80
N ASN A 89 10.21 -22.68 -0.43
CA ASN A 89 9.82 -21.74 -1.48
C ASN A 89 8.32 -21.89 -1.84
N GLU A 90 7.82 -23.13 -1.90
CA GLU A 90 6.43 -23.43 -2.21
C GLU A 90 5.47 -22.93 -1.11
N ILE A 91 5.81 -23.16 0.17
CA ILE A 91 5.03 -22.65 1.32
C ILE A 91 4.90 -21.12 1.24
N HIS A 92 6.01 -20.40 1.05
CA HIS A 92 5.98 -18.94 0.94
C HIS A 92 5.31 -18.44 -0.35
N ARG A 93 5.39 -19.19 -1.46
CA ARG A 93 4.66 -18.88 -2.70
C ARG A 93 3.15 -18.98 -2.50
N ILE A 94 2.68 -20.06 -1.87
CA ILE A 94 1.25 -20.28 -1.58
C ILE A 94 0.73 -19.24 -0.57
N GLU A 95 1.47 -18.94 0.50
CA GLU A 95 1.09 -17.86 1.43
C GLU A 95 0.97 -16.51 0.71
N LYS A 96 1.92 -16.19 -0.20
CA LYS A 96 1.84 -14.97 -1.01
C LYS A 96 0.60 -14.95 -1.90
N GLU A 97 0.37 -16.00 -2.69
CA GLU A 97 -0.80 -16.09 -3.58
C GLU A 97 -2.12 -16.06 -2.81
N ASN A 98 -2.19 -16.68 -1.63
CA ASN A 98 -3.36 -16.62 -0.77
C ASN A 98 -3.51 -15.24 -0.13
N SER A 99 -2.42 -14.56 0.24
CA SER A 99 -2.48 -13.17 0.71
C SER A 99 -3.00 -12.22 -0.38
N GLU A 100 -2.58 -12.41 -1.63
CA GLU A 100 -3.05 -11.63 -2.78
C GLU A 100 -4.52 -11.89 -3.10
N LYS A 101 -4.97 -13.16 -3.07
CA LYS A 101 -6.40 -13.50 -3.20
C LYS A 101 -7.24 -12.91 -2.07
N ARG A 102 -6.81 -13.05 -0.81
CA ARG A 102 -7.51 -12.48 0.35
C ARG A 102 -7.58 -10.97 0.26
N LEU A 103 -6.49 -10.30 -0.11
CA LEU A 103 -6.50 -8.86 -0.43
C LEU A 103 -7.53 -8.55 -1.51
N GLN A 104 -7.52 -9.27 -2.64
CA GLN A 104 -8.48 -9.06 -3.73
C GLN A 104 -9.94 -9.29 -3.29
N GLU A 105 -10.19 -10.28 -2.43
CA GLU A 105 -11.49 -10.54 -1.83
C GLU A 105 -11.91 -9.38 -0.89
N GLU A 106 -11.04 -8.91 0.01
CA GLU A 106 -11.28 -7.72 0.85
C GLU A 106 -11.45 -6.42 0.05
N PHE A 107 -10.74 -6.26 -1.08
CA PHE A 107 -10.94 -5.16 -2.03
C PHE A 107 -12.31 -5.26 -2.73
N SER A 108 -12.78 -6.47 -3.01
CA SER A 108 -14.07 -6.73 -3.67
C SER A 108 -15.28 -6.62 -2.73
N LYS A 109 -15.07 -6.79 -1.41
CA LYS A 109 -16.10 -6.49 -0.42
C LYS A 109 -16.44 -5.00 -0.50
N GLU A 110 -17.72 -4.69 -0.37
CA GLU A 110 -18.12 -3.30 -0.22
C GLU A 110 -17.52 -2.75 1.08
N LEU A 111 -16.59 -1.79 0.98
CA LEU A 111 -16.25 -0.92 2.10
C LEU A 111 -17.54 -0.38 2.68
N ARG A 112 -17.65 -0.45 4.00
CA ARG A 112 -18.94 -0.31 4.63
C ARG A 112 -18.86 0.06 6.12
N ASN A 113 -17.73 0.50 6.69
CA ASN A 113 -17.82 1.19 8.00
C ASN A 113 -16.94 2.44 8.00
N TRP A 114 -17.47 3.50 7.39
CA TRP A 114 -16.71 4.71 7.16
C TRP A 114 -17.60 5.94 7.05
N SER A 115 -17.30 6.95 7.85
CA SER A 115 -17.93 8.27 7.72
C SER A 115 -16.95 9.38 8.05
N TRP A 116 -16.73 10.26 7.09
CA TRP A 116 -15.99 11.51 7.29
C TRP A 116 -16.86 12.70 6.87
N TRP A 117 -16.56 13.84 7.47
CA TRP A 117 -17.15 15.11 7.09
C TRP A 117 -16.29 15.71 5.97
N LEU A 118 -16.92 16.01 4.84
CA LEU A 118 -16.32 16.84 3.78
C LEU A 118 -16.31 18.31 4.19
N ASP A 119 -17.36 18.76 4.88
CA ASP A 119 -17.49 20.07 5.56
C ASP A 119 -18.61 20.01 6.61
N GLU A 120 -19.05 21.16 7.12
CA GLU A 120 -20.12 21.31 8.12
C GLU A 120 -21.50 20.72 7.71
N ASN A 121 -21.75 20.49 6.42
CA ASN A 121 -23.04 20.10 5.84
C ASN A 121 -23.01 18.75 5.11
N TYR A 122 -21.83 18.19 4.83
CA TYR A 122 -21.69 16.98 4.02
C TYR A 122 -20.95 15.88 4.79
N GLN A 123 -21.68 14.86 5.25
CA GLN A 123 -21.11 13.60 5.74
C GLN A 123 -21.35 12.47 4.72
N ILE A 124 -20.26 11.79 4.32
CA ILE A 124 -20.34 10.51 3.57
C ILE A 124 -20.57 9.39 4.59
N CYS A 125 -21.41 8.40 4.27
CA CYS A 125 -21.56 7.18 5.08
C CYS A 125 -21.63 5.90 4.22
N ILE A 126 -21.03 4.81 4.73
CA ILE A 126 -20.97 3.47 4.15
C ILE A 126 -21.27 2.42 5.27
N TYR A 127 -21.94 1.26 5.04
CA TYR A 127 -22.61 0.43 6.12
C TYR A 127 -22.45 -1.14 6.19
N SER A 128 -21.72 -1.73 7.17
CA SER A 128 -21.44 -3.16 7.51
C SER A 128 -20.66 -3.27 8.84
N ASP A 129 -20.38 -4.51 9.25
CA ASP A 129 -19.89 -4.86 10.59
C ASP A 129 -18.42 -5.32 10.69
N ASP A 130 -17.69 -5.62 9.59
CA ASP A 130 -16.27 -6.05 9.63
C ASP A 130 -15.47 -5.67 8.36
N VAL A 131 -14.41 -4.84 8.50
CA VAL A 131 -13.34 -4.63 7.48
C VAL A 131 -11.99 -4.54 8.20
N ASP A 132 -11.00 -5.34 7.79
CA ASP A 132 -9.64 -5.26 8.36
C ASP A 132 -8.82 -4.15 7.67
N PHE A 133 -8.70 -3.01 8.35
CA PHE A 133 -7.93 -1.87 7.88
C PHE A 133 -6.44 -2.18 7.61
N THR A 134 -5.87 -3.22 8.24
CA THR A 134 -4.46 -3.62 7.99
C THR A 134 -4.26 -4.30 6.63
N LEU A 135 -5.35 -4.66 5.94
CA LEU A 135 -5.37 -5.22 4.59
C LEU A 135 -5.84 -4.21 3.53
N ARG A 136 -6.22 -2.98 3.93
CA ARG A 136 -6.73 -1.92 3.06
C ARG A 136 -5.96 -0.63 3.26
N ASN A 137 -4.63 -0.64 3.09
CA ASN A 137 -3.79 0.54 3.27
C ASN A 137 -4.13 1.69 2.30
N ASP A 138 -4.80 1.40 1.18
CA ASP A 138 -5.33 2.39 0.22
C ASP A 138 -6.43 3.28 0.82
N VAL A 139 -7.02 2.91 1.96
CA VAL A 139 -8.01 3.68 2.71
C VAL A 139 -7.47 5.07 3.10
N GLU A 140 -6.22 5.15 3.56
CA GLU A 140 -5.59 6.43 3.91
C GLU A 140 -5.33 7.28 2.65
N ASP A 141 -4.77 6.68 1.59
CA ASP A 141 -4.57 7.34 0.29
C ASP A 141 -5.90 7.86 -0.33
N ILE A 142 -6.99 7.11 -0.17
CA ILE A 142 -8.33 7.51 -0.63
C ILE A 142 -8.86 8.67 0.20
N MET A 143 -8.69 8.67 1.53
CA MET A 143 -9.10 9.80 2.39
C MET A 143 -8.36 11.08 2.04
N ASP A 144 -7.03 11.04 1.99
CA ASP A 144 -6.20 12.21 1.69
C ASP A 144 -6.55 12.79 0.31
N PHE A 145 -6.80 11.92 -0.68
CA PHE A 145 -7.25 12.32 -2.01
C PHE A 145 -8.64 12.96 -1.97
N VAL A 146 -9.64 12.33 -1.34
CA VAL A 146 -11.01 12.88 -1.25
C VAL A 146 -11.02 14.21 -0.52
N GLN A 147 -10.28 14.34 0.58
CA GLN A 147 -10.21 15.56 1.38
C GLN A 147 -9.55 16.70 0.61
N LYS A 148 -8.51 16.40 -0.18
CA LYS A 148 -7.85 17.35 -1.07
C LYS A 148 -8.75 17.83 -2.22
N TYR A 149 -9.57 16.95 -2.79
CA TYR A 149 -10.47 17.24 -3.93
C TYR A 149 -11.95 17.24 -3.55
N GLN A 150 -12.26 17.72 -2.34
CA GLN A 150 -13.62 17.69 -1.78
C GLN A 150 -14.64 18.49 -2.61
N GLY A 151 -14.20 19.46 -3.42
CA GLY A 151 -15.08 20.26 -4.28
C GLY A 151 -15.58 19.44 -5.46
N GLU A 152 -14.66 18.81 -6.18
CA GLU A 152 -14.92 17.89 -7.28
C GLU A 152 -15.79 16.73 -6.83
N PHE A 153 -15.43 16.06 -5.71
CA PHE A 153 -16.23 14.96 -5.17
C PHE A 153 -17.68 15.36 -4.86
N LYS A 154 -17.93 16.58 -4.35
CA LYS A 154 -19.30 17.07 -4.07
C LYS A 154 -20.17 17.21 -5.31
N GLU A 155 -19.59 17.37 -6.50
CA GLU A 155 -20.35 17.38 -7.76
C GLU A 155 -20.82 15.97 -8.11
N TYR A 156 -19.91 15.00 -8.25
CA TYR A 156 -20.28 13.62 -8.58
C TYR A 156 -21.13 12.95 -7.49
N LEU A 157 -20.95 13.29 -6.20
CA LEU A 157 -21.73 12.72 -5.11
C LEU A 157 -23.22 13.02 -5.24
N LYS A 158 -23.61 14.24 -5.66
CA LYS A 158 -25.03 14.64 -5.78
C LYS A 158 -25.82 13.74 -6.73
N ASP A 159 -25.18 13.26 -7.79
CA ASP A 159 -25.82 12.45 -8.83
C ASP A 159 -25.74 10.93 -8.55
N ASN A 160 -24.84 10.50 -7.65
CA ASN A 160 -24.54 9.08 -7.42
C ASN A 160 -24.97 8.55 -6.04
N SER A 161 -25.21 9.41 -5.06
CA SER A 161 -25.54 9.04 -3.68
C SER A 161 -27.02 9.23 -3.33
N GLU A 162 -27.49 8.51 -2.32
CA GLU A 162 -28.84 8.65 -1.77
C GLU A 162 -28.82 9.64 -0.60
N TYR A 163 -29.63 10.71 -0.67
CA TYR A 163 -29.74 11.68 0.42
C TYR A 163 -30.70 11.18 1.52
N ASP A 164 -30.11 10.80 2.64
CA ASP A 164 -30.78 10.47 3.88
C ASP A 164 -31.27 11.75 4.57
N ARG A 165 -32.56 12.07 4.34
CA ARG A 165 -33.22 13.25 4.90
C ARG A 165 -33.40 13.23 6.43
N GLU A 166 -33.37 12.06 7.04
CA GLU A 166 -33.56 11.92 8.49
C GLU A 166 -32.28 12.26 9.25
N ASN A 167 -31.13 11.99 8.62
CA ASN A 167 -29.80 12.21 9.20
C ASN A 167 -29.02 13.38 8.59
N GLU A 168 -29.53 13.96 7.48
CA GLU A 168 -28.88 14.96 6.63
C GLU A 168 -27.54 14.48 6.02
N LYS A 169 -27.53 13.25 5.48
CA LYS A 169 -26.30 12.58 5.01
C LYS A 169 -26.45 12.03 3.60
N TYR A 170 -25.31 11.83 2.93
CA TYR A 170 -25.25 11.16 1.64
C TYR A 170 -24.71 9.74 1.80
N ARG A 171 -25.52 8.75 1.40
CA ARG A 171 -25.18 7.33 1.41
C ARG A 171 -24.71 6.92 0.02
N ILE A 172 -23.53 6.29 -0.08
CA ILE A 172 -22.96 5.82 -1.35
C ILE A 172 -22.44 4.39 -1.18
N THR A 173 -22.50 3.56 -2.23
CA THR A 173 -21.89 2.21 -2.21
C THR A 173 -20.39 2.31 -2.49
N ASN A 174 -19.61 1.33 -2.05
CA ASN A 174 -18.17 1.27 -2.32
C ASN A 174 -17.86 1.32 -3.84
N GLU A 175 -18.60 0.57 -4.65
CA GLU A 175 -18.46 0.55 -6.11
C GLU A 175 -18.61 1.96 -6.72
N LYS A 176 -19.64 2.70 -6.29
CA LYS A 176 -19.87 4.08 -6.75
C LYS A 176 -18.80 5.04 -6.23
N LEU A 177 -18.39 4.92 -4.96
CA LEU A 177 -17.30 5.73 -4.39
C LEU A 177 -16.00 5.52 -5.18
N MET A 178 -15.63 4.27 -5.46
CA MET A 178 -14.43 3.95 -6.24
C MET A 178 -14.56 4.40 -7.70
N THR A 179 -15.77 4.41 -8.27
CA THR A 179 -16.04 4.99 -9.60
C THR A 179 -15.74 6.49 -9.61
N ILE A 180 -16.26 7.25 -8.63
CA ILE A 180 -15.99 8.68 -8.50
C ILE A 180 -14.51 8.93 -8.23
N TYR A 181 -13.90 8.19 -7.31
CA TYR A 181 -12.47 8.30 -7.00
C TYR A 181 -11.60 8.11 -8.24
N ASN A 182 -11.86 7.06 -9.03
CA ASN A 182 -11.11 6.82 -10.25
C ASN A 182 -11.39 7.89 -11.33
N GLN A 183 -12.60 8.45 -11.42
CA GLN A 183 -12.90 9.57 -12.32
C GLN A 183 -12.11 10.83 -11.94
N VAL A 184 -12.25 11.31 -10.69
CA VAL A 184 -11.54 12.50 -10.19
C VAL A 184 -10.02 12.31 -10.25
N LYS A 185 -9.52 11.10 -9.96
CA LYS A 185 -8.09 10.75 -10.07
C LYS A 185 -7.59 10.77 -11.51
N ASN A 186 -8.31 10.14 -12.44
CA ASN A 186 -7.93 10.16 -13.85
C ASN A 186 -7.98 11.58 -14.43
N GLU A 187 -8.96 12.41 -14.05
CA GLU A 187 -9.02 13.82 -14.44
C GLU A 187 -7.87 14.64 -13.84
N TYR A 188 -7.50 14.39 -12.58
CA TYR A 188 -6.34 15.02 -11.96
C TYR A 188 -5.02 14.59 -12.61
N ASP A 189 -4.79 13.29 -12.79
CA ASP A 189 -3.60 12.76 -13.44
C ASP A 189 -3.49 13.26 -14.89
N TYR A 190 -4.61 13.41 -15.59
CA TYR A 190 -4.67 14.06 -16.91
C TYR A 190 -4.33 15.55 -16.85
N LYS A 191 -4.89 16.32 -15.89
CA LYS A 191 -4.55 17.75 -15.69
C LYS A 191 -3.05 17.91 -15.40
N VAL A 192 -2.48 17.12 -14.49
CA VAL A 192 -1.04 17.13 -14.17
C VAL A 192 -0.18 16.77 -15.38
N GLN A 193 -0.60 15.76 -16.18
CA GLN A 193 0.11 15.41 -17.41
C GLN A 193 0.04 16.52 -18.47
N GLN A 194 -1.10 17.22 -18.60
CA GLN A 194 -1.23 18.36 -19.49
C GLN A 194 -0.40 19.54 -18.99
N GLU A 195 -0.48 19.92 -17.72
CA GLU A 195 0.35 20.97 -17.13
C GLU A 195 1.85 20.69 -17.29
N ALA A 196 2.30 19.46 -17.05
CA ALA A 196 3.68 19.06 -17.27
C ALA A 196 4.09 19.12 -18.75
N LYS A 197 3.18 18.80 -19.66
CA LYS A 197 3.39 18.90 -21.11
C LYS A 197 3.45 20.36 -21.57
N GLU A 198 2.50 21.20 -21.14
CA GLU A 198 2.45 22.64 -21.43
C GLU A 198 3.66 23.36 -20.84
N GLN A 199 4.09 23.01 -19.63
CA GLN A 199 5.33 23.52 -19.05
C GLN A 199 6.55 23.10 -19.88
N LYS A 200 6.62 21.84 -20.33
CA LYS A 200 7.70 21.36 -21.20
C LYS A 200 7.73 22.09 -22.55
N GLU A 201 6.57 22.34 -23.17
CA GLU A 201 6.44 23.09 -24.42
C GLU A 201 6.78 24.59 -24.22
N LYS A 202 6.37 25.20 -23.09
CA LYS A 202 6.78 26.55 -22.69
C LYS A 202 8.29 26.64 -22.48
N ILE A 203 8.90 25.70 -21.76
CA ILE A 203 10.36 25.65 -21.55
C ILE A 203 11.10 25.46 -22.88
N GLN A 204 10.63 24.55 -23.74
CA GLN A 204 11.23 24.32 -25.06
C GLN A 204 11.19 25.59 -25.94
N SER A 205 10.04 26.28 -26.01
CA SER A 205 9.93 27.53 -26.78
C SER A 205 10.76 28.68 -26.20
N LEU A 206 10.95 28.75 -24.87
CA LEU A 206 11.88 29.68 -24.25
C LEU A 206 13.35 29.36 -24.60
N ILE A 207 13.73 28.08 -24.66
CA ILE A 207 15.07 27.65 -25.11
C ILE A 207 15.30 27.99 -26.59
N GLU A 208 14.30 27.78 -27.45
CA GLU A 208 14.38 28.13 -28.88
C GLU A 208 14.53 29.64 -29.07
N LYS A 209 13.73 30.44 -28.37
CA LYS A 209 13.86 31.90 -28.37
C LYS A 209 15.19 32.38 -27.76
N ALA A 210 15.77 31.64 -26.79
CA ALA A 210 17.11 31.93 -26.29
C ALA A 210 18.20 31.65 -27.34
N LYS A 211 18.06 30.58 -28.14
CA LYS A 211 18.95 30.30 -29.29
C LYS A 211 18.84 31.35 -30.38
N GLU A 212 17.62 31.79 -30.72
CA GLU A 212 17.37 32.83 -31.73
C GLU A 212 17.92 34.20 -31.33
N THR A 213 17.70 34.61 -30.08
CA THR A 213 18.07 35.96 -29.60
C THR A 213 19.49 36.05 -29.03
N GLY A 214 20.13 34.92 -28.74
CA GLY A 214 21.40 34.85 -28.02
C GLY A 214 21.33 35.33 -26.57
N LYS A 215 20.12 35.42 -25.98
CA LYS A 215 19.87 35.94 -24.63
C LYS A 215 18.98 34.98 -23.84
N SER A 216 19.28 34.81 -22.55
CA SER A 216 18.42 34.05 -21.63
C SER A 216 17.01 34.61 -21.61
N GLN A 217 16.00 33.73 -21.52
CA GLN A 217 14.59 34.12 -21.48
C GLN A 217 14.04 33.97 -20.07
N PHE A 218 13.18 34.91 -19.66
CA PHE A 218 12.48 34.89 -18.38
C PHE A 218 11.46 33.74 -18.32
N VAL A 219 11.44 32.99 -17.22
CA VAL A 219 10.57 31.83 -17.00
C VAL A 219 9.41 32.18 -16.06
N ARG A 220 9.73 32.72 -14.88
CA ARG A 220 8.83 33.15 -13.80
C ARG A 220 9.57 34.03 -12.79
N LYS A 221 8.82 34.69 -11.90
CA LYS A 221 9.34 35.29 -10.67
C LYS A 221 8.50 34.87 -9.46
N TRP A 222 9.11 34.87 -8.28
CA TRP A 222 8.42 34.71 -6.99
C TRP A 222 9.07 35.63 -5.94
N ALA A 223 8.43 35.74 -4.78
CA ALA A 223 9.02 36.39 -3.61
C ALA A 223 9.53 35.32 -2.64
N GLU A 224 10.67 35.57 -2.01
CA GLU A 224 11.32 34.68 -1.06
C GLU A 224 11.93 35.51 0.07
N ASP A 225 12.15 34.93 1.25
CA ASP A 225 12.79 35.63 2.37
C ASP A 225 14.18 36.15 1.94
N CYS A 226 14.51 37.37 2.41
CA CYS A 226 15.78 38.03 2.11
C CYS A 226 16.98 37.15 2.54
N ASP A 227 18.00 37.03 1.68
CA ASP A 227 19.21 36.26 1.98
C ASP A 227 20.14 36.92 3.03
N GLY A 228 19.79 38.12 3.51
CA GLY A 228 20.52 38.86 4.52
C GLY A 228 21.79 39.55 3.99
N SER A 229 22.03 39.57 2.68
CA SER A 229 23.18 40.26 2.08
C SER A 229 23.05 41.80 2.08
N VAL A 230 21.86 42.33 2.35
CA VAL A 230 21.54 43.76 2.43
C VAL A 230 20.81 44.10 3.73
N SER A 231 21.16 45.23 4.35
CA SER A 231 20.49 45.74 5.55
C SER A 231 19.12 46.36 5.24
N ASP A 232 18.18 46.23 6.16
CA ASP A 232 16.81 46.77 6.08
C ASP A 232 16.03 46.24 4.86
N CYS A 233 16.10 44.92 4.62
CA CYS A 233 15.29 44.23 3.62
C CYS A 233 14.79 42.88 4.15
N ASP A 234 13.48 42.67 4.13
CA ASP A 234 12.82 41.44 4.61
C ASP A 234 12.52 40.42 3.49
N LEU A 235 12.46 40.87 2.23
CA LEU A 235 11.94 40.10 1.09
C LEU A 235 12.74 40.36 -0.20
N ASP A 236 13.02 39.30 -0.95
CA ASP A 236 13.65 39.35 -2.27
C ASP A 236 12.65 38.98 -3.36
N GLU A 237 12.65 39.70 -4.48
CA GLU A 237 12.09 39.16 -5.73
C GLU A 237 13.13 38.29 -6.43
N VAL A 238 12.81 37.01 -6.64
CA VAL A 238 13.66 36.05 -7.35
C VAL A 238 13.15 35.87 -8.77
N TYR A 239 14.03 36.12 -9.74
CA TYR A 239 13.77 36.01 -11.18
C TYR A 239 14.48 34.77 -11.74
N GLU A 240 13.73 33.86 -12.36
CA GLU A 240 14.28 32.66 -13.01
C GLU A 240 14.36 32.86 -14.53
N TYR A 241 15.54 32.56 -15.09
CA TYR A 241 15.84 32.64 -16.51
C TYR A 241 16.38 31.30 -17.02
N ILE A 242 16.18 31.03 -18.31
CA ILE A 242 16.70 29.86 -19.00
C ILE A 242 17.55 30.25 -20.22
N ASP A 243 18.69 29.60 -20.40
CA ASP A 243 19.61 29.85 -21.51
C ASP A 243 19.32 28.97 -22.76
N ALA A 244 20.09 29.18 -23.82
CA ALA A 244 20.01 28.44 -25.09
C ALA A 244 20.33 26.93 -24.97
N ASN A 245 20.90 26.48 -23.84
CA ASN A 245 21.23 25.09 -23.54
C ASN A 245 20.20 24.44 -22.59
N GLY A 246 19.19 25.18 -22.13
CA GLY A 246 18.23 24.72 -21.12
C GLY A 246 18.76 24.82 -19.68
N LYS A 247 19.86 25.53 -19.44
CA LYS A 247 20.38 25.78 -18.09
C LYS A 247 19.60 26.93 -17.45
N PHE A 248 19.12 26.69 -16.23
CA PHE A 248 18.49 27.72 -15.40
C PHE A 248 19.52 28.60 -14.68
N SER A 249 19.16 29.86 -14.48
CA SER A 249 19.91 30.86 -13.71
C SER A 249 18.93 31.77 -12.97
N TYR A 250 19.35 32.28 -11.82
CA TYR A 250 18.52 33.07 -10.92
C TYR A 250 19.16 34.44 -10.65
N GLU A 251 18.32 35.47 -10.57
CA GLU A 251 18.68 36.82 -10.14
C GLU A 251 17.81 37.19 -8.94
N ARG A 252 18.41 37.64 -7.84
CA ARG A 252 17.70 38.15 -6.65
C ARG A 252 17.72 39.67 -6.65
N VAL A 253 16.58 40.28 -6.33
CA VAL A 253 16.41 41.73 -6.23
C VAL A 253 15.76 42.06 -4.88
N HIS A 254 16.55 42.64 -3.97
CA HIS A 254 16.08 43.14 -2.68
C HIS A 254 15.04 44.26 -2.88
N THR A 255 13.92 44.21 -2.16
CA THR A 255 12.77 45.09 -2.47
C THR A 255 12.79 46.49 -1.82
N PHE A 256 13.66 46.72 -0.82
CA PHE A 256 13.85 47.99 -0.08
C PHE A 256 12.55 48.69 0.40
#